data_AF-M2QFC6-F1
#
_entry.id   AF-M2QFC6-F1
#
_cell.length_a   1.000
_cell.length_b   1.000
_cell.length_c   1.000
_cell.angle_alpha   90.00
_cell.angle_beta   90.00
_cell.angle_gamma   90.00
#
_symmetry.space_group_name_H-M   'P 1'
#
loop_
_entity.id
_entity.type
_entity.pdbx_description
1 polymer ?
#
loop_
_entity_poly.entity_id
_entity_poly.type
_entity_poly.pdbx_seq_one_letter_code
_entity_poly.pdbx_strand_id
1 'polypeptide(L)'
;IDKVDEWIYDSKSFVFSLESNGRIEGMMKFDIIEPEYAFWIPKKNETFGYLFAFGHIDIDVYNKSRKSVSNCHQKSFNYKGMKNALRGKDEYFCPKHIIIVEMK
;
A
#
# COMPACT_ATOMS: atom_id res chain seq x y z
N ILE A 1 -12.18 -5.43 9.02
CA ILE A 1 -12.63 -5.09 7.64
C ILE A 1 -14.09 -5.48 7.56
N ASP A 2 -14.96 -4.49 7.41
CA ASP A 2 -16.42 -4.62 7.40
C ASP A 2 -17.04 -4.27 6.04
N LYS A 3 -16.25 -3.69 5.12
CA LYS A 3 -16.65 -3.33 3.76
C LYS A 3 -15.74 -3.96 2.70
N VAL A 4 -16.32 -4.25 1.54
CA VAL A 4 -15.64 -4.76 0.34
C VAL A 4 -16.19 -3.97 -0.84
N ASP A 5 -15.36 -3.73 -1.85
CA ASP A 5 -15.68 -2.93 -3.05
C ASP A 5 -15.92 -1.44 -2.77
N GLU A 6 -15.51 -0.98 -1.58
CA GLU A 6 -15.58 0.41 -1.13
C GLU A 6 -14.28 0.77 -0.43
N TRP A 7 -13.89 2.04 -0.52
CA TRP A 7 -12.81 2.56 0.31
C TRP A 7 -13.25 2.63 1.77
N ILE A 8 -12.38 2.15 2.65
CA ILE A 8 -12.52 2.23 4.10
C ILE A 8 -11.86 3.52 4.55
N TYR A 9 -12.63 4.33 5.28
CA TYR A 9 -12.10 5.52 5.95
C TYR A 9 -11.30 5.12 7.19
N ASP A 10 -10.07 5.63 7.31
CA ASP A 10 -9.29 5.53 8.54
C ASP A 10 -8.28 6.68 8.64
N SER A 11 -8.55 7.63 9.54
CA SER A 11 -7.69 8.80 9.79
C SER A 11 -6.44 8.49 10.60
N LYS A 12 -6.30 7.28 11.14
CA LYS A 12 -5.09 6.83 11.84
C LYS A 12 -4.24 5.90 10.99
N SER A 13 -4.65 5.64 9.75
CA SER A 13 -3.89 4.80 8.82
C SER A 13 -2.51 5.38 8.54
N PHE A 14 -1.54 4.48 8.42
CA PHE A 14 -0.16 4.82 8.07
C PHE A 14 0.48 3.69 7.28
N VAL A 15 1.45 4.05 6.46
CA VAL A 15 2.38 3.10 5.83
C VAL A 15 3.77 3.30 6.40
N PHE A 16 4.61 2.27 6.34
CA PHE A 16 5.96 2.35 6.88
C PHE A 16 6.94 1.53 6.07
N SER A 17 8.21 1.94 6.13
CA SER A 17 9.35 1.18 5.63
C SER A 17 10.20 0.75 6.83
N LEU A 18 10.45 -0.56 6.93
CA LEU A 18 11.33 -1.12 7.97
C LEU A 18 12.80 -1.03 7.56
N GLU A 19 13.07 -1.33 6.29
CA GLU A 19 14.38 -1.30 5.67
C GLU A 19 14.24 -0.71 4.25
N SER A 20 15.25 0.03 3.82
CA SER A 20 15.21 0.80 2.58
C SER A 20 16.50 0.70 1.75
N ASN A 21 17.37 -0.27 2.04
CA ASN A 21 18.73 -0.38 1.49
C ASN A 21 19.53 0.93 1.63
N GLY A 22 19.44 1.58 2.79
CA GLY A 22 20.17 2.81 3.11
C GLY A 22 19.60 4.11 2.53
N ARG A 23 18.45 4.08 1.84
CA ARG A 23 17.82 5.30 1.28
C ARG A 23 17.10 6.15 2.34
N ILE A 24 16.58 5.49 3.35
CA ILE A 24 15.88 6.05 4.50
C ILE A 24 16.63 5.58 5.74
N GLU A 25 17.03 6.53 6.58
CA GLU A 25 17.69 6.23 7.84
C GLU A 25 16.70 5.59 8.81
N GLY A 26 16.95 4.33 9.17
CA GLY A 26 16.12 3.55 10.08
C GLY A 26 14.71 3.27 9.55
N MET A 27 13.82 2.91 10.48
CA MET A 27 12.41 2.71 10.18
C MET A 27 11.70 4.07 10.04
N MET A 28 10.82 4.18 9.05
CA MET A 28 10.10 5.43 8.79
C MET A 28 8.61 5.18 8.62
N LYS A 29 7.81 6.00 9.31
CA LYS A 29 6.36 6.04 9.25
C LYS A 29 5.86 7.22 8.41
N PHE A 30 4.80 6.98 7.65
CA PHE A 30 4.12 7.95 6.80
C PHE A 30 2.62 7.95 7.12
N ASP A 31 2.13 9.05 7.70
CA ASP A 31 0.72 9.20 8.05
C ASP A 31 -0.12 9.56 6.82
N ILE A 32 -1.37 9.09 6.82
CA ILE A 32 -2.32 9.36 5.75
C ILE A 32 -2.73 10.84 5.71
N ILE A 33 -2.91 11.38 4.51
CA ILE A 33 -3.44 12.73 4.26
C ILE A 33 -4.80 12.73 3.55
N GLU A 34 -5.17 11.63 2.89
CA GLU A 34 -6.49 11.41 2.29
C GLU A 34 -7.17 10.20 2.97
N PRO A 35 -7.72 10.37 4.19
CA PRO A 35 -8.19 9.26 5.03
C PRO A 35 -9.38 8.50 4.46
N GLU A 36 -10.13 9.09 3.53
CA GLU A 36 -11.24 8.45 2.82
C GLU A 36 -10.79 7.33 1.87
N TYR A 37 -9.50 7.26 1.53
CA TYR A 37 -8.92 6.20 0.69
C TYR A 37 -7.96 5.30 1.47
N ALA A 38 -8.14 5.13 2.78
CA ALA A 38 -7.13 4.45 3.60
C ALA A 38 -6.86 3.00 3.17
N PHE A 39 -7.91 2.26 2.86
CA PHE A 39 -7.80 0.86 2.47
C PHE A 39 -8.95 0.43 1.56
N TRP A 40 -8.67 -0.41 0.57
CA TRP A 40 -9.67 -0.97 -0.33
C TRP A 40 -9.40 -2.44 -0.58
N ILE A 41 -10.47 -3.21 -0.65
CA ILE A 41 -10.47 -4.61 -1.09
C ILE A 41 -11.50 -4.73 -2.21
N PRO A 42 -11.12 -5.27 -3.39
CA PRO A 42 -12.05 -5.52 -4.48
C PRO A 42 -13.08 -6.58 -4.13
N LYS A 43 -14.22 -6.55 -4.83
CA LYS A 43 -15.19 -7.64 -4.77
C LYS A 43 -14.59 -8.95 -5.29
N LYS A 44 -15.00 -10.07 -4.69
CA LYS A 44 -14.63 -11.42 -5.15
C LYS A 44 -15.05 -11.59 -6.62
N ASN A 45 -14.10 -12.00 -7.47
CA ASN A 45 -14.20 -12.17 -8.94
C ASN A 45 -14.01 -10.90 -9.79
N GLU A 46 -13.42 -9.82 -9.27
CA GLU A 46 -12.95 -8.75 -10.14
C GLU A 46 -11.93 -9.27 -11.17
N THR A 47 -12.18 -8.93 -12.43
CA THR A 47 -11.43 -9.35 -13.62
C THR A 47 -10.00 -8.83 -13.66
N PHE A 48 -9.68 -7.81 -12.85
CA PHE A 48 -8.40 -7.11 -12.92
C PHE A 48 -7.32 -7.74 -12.01
N GLY A 49 -7.71 -8.64 -11.10
CA GLY A 49 -6.77 -9.40 -10.28
C GLY A 49 -6.15 -8.62 -9.12
N TYR A 50 -6.77 -7.54 -8.66
CA TYR A 50 -6.40 -6.87 -7.41
C TYR A 50 -6.62 -7.80 -6.21
N LEU A 51 -5.76 -7.68 -5.19
CA LEU A 51 -5.96 -8.29 -3.87
C LEU A 51 -6.42 -7.25 -2.85
N PHE A 52 -5.72 -6.11 -2.79
CA PHE A 52 -6.04 -4.97 -1.93
C PHE A 52 -5.23 -3.74 -2.36
N ALA A 53 -5.64 -2.57 -1.90
CA ALA A 53 -4.88 -1.34 -2.02
C ALA A 53 -4.89 -0.51 -0.72
N PHE A 54 -3.85 0.28 -0.50
CA PHE A 54 -3.74 1.28 0.56
C PHE A 54 -3.55 2.67 -0.04
N GLY A 55 -4.08 3.70 0.63
CA GLY A 55 -4.16 5.06 0.07
C GLY A 55 -4.96 5.06 -1.23
N HIS A 56 -5.00 6.18 -1.95
CA HIS A 56 -5.65 6.27 -3.25
C HIS A 56 -4.80 5.56 -4.33
N ILE A 57 -4.66 4.24 -4.18
CA ILE A 57 -3.78 3.36 -4.96
C ILE A 57 -2.30 3.72 -4.74
N ASP A 58 -1.96 4.11 -3.50
CA ASP A 58 -0.56 4.35 -3.12
C ASP A 58 0.23 3.06 -3.03
N ILE A 59 -0.39 1.98 -2.58
CA ILE A 59 0.14 0.63 -2.68
C ILE A 59 -0.98 -0.20 -3.26
N ASP A 60 -0.81 -0.75 -4.45
CA ASP A 60 -1.68 -1.78 -4.97
C ASP A 60 -0.95 -3.13 -4.99
N VAL A 61 -1.70 -4.18 -4.64
CA VAL A 61 -1.18 -5.53 -4.64
C VAL A 61 -2.06 -6.40 -5.51
N TYR A 62 -1.44 -7.05 -6.49
CA TYR A 62 -2.12 -7.95 -7.41
C TYR A 62 -1.93 -9.40 -7.02
N ASN A 63 -2.86 -10.23 -7.47
CA ASN A 63 -2.82 -11.67 -7.26
C ASN A 63 -1.68 -12.32 -8.06
N LYS A 64 -1.48 -13.62 -7.84
CA LYS A 64 -0.34 -14.38 -8.40
C LYS A 64 -0.28 -14.35 -9.94
N SER A 65 -1.41 -14.24 -10.65
CA SER A 65 -1.39 -14.18 -12.12
C SER A 65 -0.88 -12.85 -12.65
N ARG A 66 -0.90 -11.79 -11.82
CA ARG A 66 -0.43 -10.43 -12.14
C ARG A 66 0.58 -9.90 -11.13
N LYS A 67 1.35 -10.80 -10.50
CA LYS A 67 2.27 -10.45 -9.40
C LYS A 67 3.37 -9.44 -9.77
N SER A 68 3.69 -9.26 -11.05
CA SER A 68 4.75 -8.36 -11.52
C SER A 68 4.28 -6.92 -11.79
N VAL A 69 3.01 -6.60 -11.51
CA VAL A 69 2.45 -5.26 -11.75
C VAL A 69 1.97 -4.56 -10.47
N SER A 70 2.32 -5.09 -9.30
CA SER A 70 2.05 -4.37 -8.03
C SER A 70 2.89 -3.10 -7.99
N ASN A 71 2.32 -2.01 -7.49
CA ASN A 71 2.87 -0.69 -7.64
C ASN A 71 2.81 0.10 -6.34
N CYS A 72 3.72 1.06 -6.23
CA CYS A 72 3.68 2.06 -5.17
C CYS A 72 3.66 3.47 -5.78
N HIS A 73 2.51 4.12 -5.72
CA HIS A 73 2.35 5.53 -5.99
C HIS A 73 2.41 6.30 -4.66
N GLN A 74 2.93 7.52 -4.66
CA GLN A 74 3.10 8.28 -3.43
C GLN A 74 2.25 9.54 -3.48
N LYS A 75 0.98 9.41 -3.07
CA LYS A 75 -0.01 10.46 -3.21
C LYS A 75 -0.76 10.73 -1.91
N SER A 76 -1.33 9.70 -1.29
CA SER A 76 -2.29 9.83 -0.19
C SER A 76 -1.67 9.75 1.20
N PHE A 77 -0.34 9.57 1.30
CA PHE A 77 0.40 9.65 2.56
C PHE A 77 1.44 10.79 2.52
N ASN A 78 1.80 11.30 3.70
CA ASN A 78 2.84 12.32 3.81
C ASN A 78 4.24 11.70 3.70
N TYR A 79 4.75 11.54 2.49
CA TYR A 79 6.10 11.03 2.22
C TYR A 79 7.23 12.03 2.49
N LYS A 80 6.95 13.19 3.10
CA LYS A 80 7.95 14.20 3.50
C LYS A 80 8.86 14.64 2.35
N GLY A 81 8.32 14.70 1.14
CA GLY A 81 9.07 15.07 -0.08
C GLY A 81 9.98 13.97 -0.66
N MET A 82 10.06 12.79 -0.03
CA MET A 82 10.85 11.67 -0.55
C MET A 82 10.19 11.05 -1.78
N LYS A 83 11.00 10.64 -2.75
CA LYS A 83 10.58 9.87 -3.92
C LYS A 83 10.86 8.39 -3.72
N ASN A 84 9.92 7.53 -4.11
CA ASN A 84 10.05 6.07 -4.04
C ASN A 84 10.38 5.51 -2.63
N ALA A 85 9.95 6.17 -1.56
CA ALA A 85 10.18 5.81 -0.17
C ALA A 85 9.96 4.32 0.11
N LEU A 86 8.84 3.73 -0.34
CA LEU A 86 8.51 2.33 -0.05
C LEU A 86 9.13 1.32 -1.03
N ARG A 87 9.40 1.72 -2.27
CA ARG A 87 9.75 0.80 -3.38
C ARG A 87 11.20 0.86 -3.84
N GLY A 88 11.92 1.96 -3.59
CA GLY A 88 13.32 2.12 -4.00
C GLY A 88 13.53 2.67 -5.39
N LYS A 89 12.85 2.10 -6.38
CA LYS A 89 12.95 2.51 -7.78
C LYS A 89 11.58 2.83 -8.35
N ASP A 90 11.56 3.47 -9.50
CA ASP A 90 10.34 3.75 -10.24
C ASP A 90 9.90 2.55 -11.12
N GLU A 91 9.76 1.36 -10.52
CA GLU A 91 9.47 0.09 -11.21
C GLU A 91 8.50 -0.78 -10.41
N TYR A 92 7.60 -1.54 -11.05
CA TYR A 92 6.70 -2.46 -10.35
C TYR A 92 7.43 -3.39 -9.37
N PHE A 93 6.77 -3.77 -8.28
CA PHE A 93 7.28 -4.76 -7.34
C PHE A 93 6.51 -6.08 -7.42
N CYS A 94 7.17 -7.15 -6.99
CA CYS A 94 6.55 -8.47 -6.83
C CYS A 94 6.57 -8.83 -5.34
N PRO A 95 5.41 -8.88 -4.66
CA PRO A 95 5.34 -9.38 -3.29
C PRO A 95 5.92 -10.79 -3.22
N LYS A 96 6.84 -11.03 -2.27
CA LYS A 96 7.35 -12.38 -1.96
C LYS A 96 6.50 -13.06 -0.91
N HIS A 97 6.18 -12.33 0.16
CA HIS A 97 5.34 -12.76 1.26
C HIS A 97 4.42 -11.62 1.66
N ILE A 98 3.19 -11.95 2.05
CA ILE A 98 2.23 -11.03 2.65
C ILE A 98 1.87 -11.63 4.00
N ILE A 99 2.09 -10.87 5.07
CA ILE A 99 1.80 -11.27 6.44
C ILE A 99 0.75 -10.30 6.97
N ILE A 100 -0.35 -10.84 7.48
CA ILE A 100 -1.43 -10.07 8.09
C ILE A 100 -1.41 -10.38 9.58
N VAL A 101 -1.33 -9.34 10.39
CA VAL A 101 -1.33 -9.44 11.85
C VAL A 101 -2.49 -8.63 12.38
N GLU A 102 -3.36 -9.28 13.15
CA GLU A 102 -4.38 -8.61 13.95
C GLU A 102 -3.83 -8.41 15.36
N MET A 103 -3.80 -7.16 15.82
CA MET A 103 -3.40 -6.82 17.18
C MET A 103 -4.67 -6.52 17.99
N LYS A 104 -4.81 -7.14 19.16
CA LYS A 104 -5.92 -6.93 20.09
C LYS A 104 -5.60 -5.88 21.15
#